data_AF-A0A1F3KC67-F1
#
_entry.id   AF-A0A1F3KC67-F1
#
_cell.length_a   1.000
_cell.length_b   1.000
_cell.length_c   1.000
_cell.angle_alpha   90.00
_cell.angle_beta   90.00
_cell.angle_gamma   90.00
#
_symmetry.space_group_name_H-M   'P 1'
#
loop_
_entity.id
_entity.type
_entity.pdbx_description
1 polymer ?
#
loop_
_entity_poly.entity_id
_entity_poly.type
_entity_poly.pdbx_seq_one_letter_code
_entity_poly.pdbx_strand_id
1 'polypeptide(L)'
;MEDASILQIILTCTAQDYLKSVKRDLSEYELRGVHFYIEFDEIKTDVKFQELLAKQVPVNCEVIVDYKFCAFSAHSGYIGRHETFIASGTALILKAHNK
;
A
#
# COMPACT_ATOMS: atom_id res chain seq x y z
N MET A 1 12.23 1.82 -17.74
CA MET A 1 12.51 2.86 -16.73
C MET A 1 11.18 3.18 -16.05
N GLU A 2 10.54 2.17 -15.44
CA GLU A 2 9.08 2.24 -15.11
C GLU A 2 8.73 1.81 -13.68
N ASP A 3 9.65 1.30 -12.86
CA ASP A 3 9.28 0.74 -11.54
C ASP A 3 9.35 1.72 -10.36
N ALA A 4 9.74 2.98 -10.59
CA ALA A 4 9.85 3.97 -9.51
C ALA A 4 8.54 4.71 -9.18
N SER A 5 7.50 4.63 -10.04
CA SER A 5 6.29 5.43 -9.87
C SER A 5 5.37 4.90 -8.76
N ILE A 6 5.20 3.58 -8.63
CA ILE A 6 4.28 2.98 -7.64
C ILE A 6 4.73 3.20 -6.20
N LEU A 7 6.02 3.37 -5.95
CA LEU A 7 6.52 3.63 -4.60
C LEU A 7 6.27 5.08 -4.14
N GLN A 8 6.13 6.01 -5.09
CA GLN A 8 5.79 7.41 -4.83
C GLN A 8 4.29 7.65 -4.66
N ILE A 9 3.46 6.61 -4.86
CA ILE A 9 1.98 6.65 -4.87
C ILE A 9 1.37 6.51 -3.46
N ILE A 10 2.16 6.33 -2.40
CA ILE A 10 1.62 6.15 -1.04
C ILE A 10 1.48 7.49 -0.32
N LEU A 11 0.26 7.78 0.15
CA LEU A 11 -0.03 8.89 1.05
C LEU A 11 -0.56 8.38 2.39
N THR A 12 -0.11 9.01 3.47
CA THR A 12 -0.50 8.68 4.85
C THR A 12 -1.70 9.50 5.36
N CYS A 13 -2.37 10.24 4.46
CA CYS A 13 -3.57 11.03 4.77
C CYS A 13 -4.87 10.23 4.51
N THR A 14 -6.00 10.84 4.86
CA THR A 14 -7.31 10.26 4.54
C THR A 14 -7.64 10.40 3.06
N ALA A 15 -8.47 9.49 2.52
CA ALA A 15 -8.99 9.62 1.16
C ALA A 15 -9.64 10.99 0.90
N GLN A 16 -10.37 11.53 1.89
CA GLN A 16 -11.02 12.84 1.77
C GLN A 16 -10.01 13.98 1.63
N ASP A 17 -8.92 13.96 2.39
CA ASP A 17 -7.90 15.00 2.34
C ASP A 17 -7.11 14.95 1.04
N TYR A 18 -6.81 13.75 0.54
CA TYR A 18 -6.20 13.58 -0.77
C TYR A 18 -7.10 14.15 -1.87
N LEU A 19 -8.37 13.74 -1.91
CA LEU A 19 -9.33 14.18 -2.94
C LEU A 19 -9.49 15.71 -2.97
N LYS A 20 -9.51 16.35 -1.79
CA LYS A 20 -9.49 17.82 -1.67
C LYS A 20 -8.22 18.43 -2.28
N SER A 21 -7.05 17.80 -2.06
CA SER A 21 -5.78 18.31 -2.57
C SER A 21 -5.68 18.26 -4.10
N VAL A 22 -6.25 17.23 -4.73
CA VAL A 22 -6.29 17.07 -6.19
C VAL A 22 -7.54 17.64 -6.85
N LYS A 23 -8.47 18.22 -6.05
CA LYS A 23 -9.73 18.80 -6.50
C LYS A 23 -10.60 17.83 -7.33
N ARG A 24 -10.67 16.57 -6.89
CA ARG A 24 -11.51 15.53 -7.51
C ARG A 24 -12.53 14.99 -6.52
N ASP A 25 -13.58 14.38 -7.05
CA ASP A 25 -14.64 13.76 -6.27
C ASP A 25 -14.42 12.25 -6.11
N LEU A 26 -14.90 11.69 -4.99
CA LEU A 26 -14.81 10.26 -4.71
C LEU A 26 -15.53 9.40 -5.78
N SER A 27 -16.59 9.94 -6.39
CA SER A 27 -17.37 9.26 -7.43
C SER A 27 -16.56 8.95 -8.70
N GLU A 28 -15.48 9.70 -8.95
CA GLU A 28 -14.55 9.47 -10.06
C GLU A 28 -13.65 8.25 -9.84
N TYR A 29 -13.64 7.70 -8.62
CA TYR A 29 -12.75 6.62 -8.22
C TYR A 29 -13.50 5.32 -7.88
N GLU A 30 -12.85 4.21 -8.14
CA GLU A 30 -13.10 2.91 -7.52
C GLU A 30 -12.19 2.78 -6.28
N LEU A 31 -12.78 2.39 -5.16
CA LEU A 31 -12.07 2.16 -3.91
C LEU A 31 -11.76 0.69 -3.74
N ARG A 32 -10.49 0.36 -3.53
CA ARG A 32 -10.06 -1.01 -3.29
C ARG A 32 -9.15 -1.11 -2.08
N GLY A 33 -9.51 -1.98 -1.13
CA GLY A 33 -8.63 -2.30 -0.01
C GLY A 33 -7.37 -3.00 -0.49
N VAL A 34 -6.22 -2.56 0.01
CA VAL A 34 -4.92 -3.20 -0.18
C VAL A 34 -4.48 -3.72 1.19
N HIS A 35 -4.26 -5.02 1.30
CA HIS A 35 -3.78 -5.67 2.52
C HIS A 35 -2.60 -6.55 2.19
N PHE A 36 -1.55 -6.45 3.00
CA PHE A 36 -0.30 -7.10 2.71
C PHE A 36 0.35 -7.59 3.99
N TYR A 37 0.75 -8.86 3.96
CA TYR A 37 1.26 -9.60 5.11
C TYR A 37 2.58 -10.24 4.70
N ILE A 38 3.63 -10.04 5.50
CA ILE A 38 4.93 -10.66 5.30
C ILE A 38 5.45 -11.22 6.61
N GLU A 39 5.95 -12.46 6.57
CA GLU A 39 6.75 -13.07 7.63
C GLU A 39 8.26 -12.91 7.35
N PHE A 40 9.05 -12.60 8.39
CA PHE A 40 10.46 -12.16 8.25
C PHE A 40 11.47 -13.16 7.71
N ASP A 41 11.12 -14.43 7.42
CA ASP A 41 12.13 -15.37 6.96
C ASP A 41 12.68 -15.02 5.55
N GLU A 42 12.00 -14.15 4.78
CA GLU A 42 12.33 -13.90 3.38
C GLU A 42 12.83 -12.47 3.03
N ILE A 43 12.69 -11.49 3.93
CA ILE A 43 12.94 -10.08 3.61
C ILE A 43 14.10 -9.49 4.39
N LYS A 44 15.24 -9.41 3.71
CA LYS A 44 16.49 -8.83 4.23
C LYS A 44 16.57 -7.30 4.07
N THR A 45 15.68 -6.64 3.32
CA THR A 45 15.77 -5.21 2.99
C THR A 45 14.41 -4.57 2.65
N ASP A 46 14.26 -3.28 2.97
CA ASP A 46 13.10 -2.41 2.66
C ASP A 46 12.73 -2.40 1.16
N VAL A 47 13.72 -2.56 0.27
CA VAL A 47 13.54 -2.63 -1.19
C VAL A 47 12.65 -3.81 -1.62
N LYS A 48 12.78 -4.98 -0.97
CA LYS A 48 11.93 -6.15 -1.31
C LYS A 48 10.48 -5.94 -0.89
N PHE A 49 10.25 -5.24 0.22
CA PHE A 49 8.90 -4.91 0.68
C PHE A 49 8.19 -4.02 -0.35
N GLN A 50 8.91 -3.00 -0.84
CA GLN A 50 8.45 -2.07 -1.85
C GLN A 50 8.07 -2.77 -3.17
N GLU A 51 8.92 -3.67 -3.67
CA GLU A 51 8.62 -4.46 -4.88
C GLU A 51 7.40 -5.37 -4.72
N LEU A 52 7.22 -6.00 -3.56
CA LEU A 52 6.08 -6.87 -3.32
C LEU A 52 4.78 -6.09 -3.15
N LEU A 53 4.83 -4.94 -2.49
CA LEU A 53 3.71 -4.02 -2.39
C LEU A 53 3.28 -3.58 -3.79
N ALA A 54 4.22 -3.20 -4.66
CA ALA A 54 3.95 -2.78 -6.03
C ALA A 54 3.19 -3.83 -6.85
N LYS A 55 3.45 -5.13 -6.61
CA LYS A 55 2.72 -6.24 -7.27
C LYS A 55 1.26 -6.38 -6.82
N GLN A 56 0.92 -5.89 -5.62
CA GLN A 56 -0.45 -5.93 -5.08
C GLN A 56 -1.26 -4.69 -5.45
N VAL A 57 -0.58 -3.60 -5.85
CA VAL A 57 -1.24 -2.37 -6.26
C VAL A 57 -1.88 -2.56 -7.65
N PRO A 58 -3.17 -2.22 -7.82
CA PRO A 58 -3.81 -2.22 -9.13
C PRO A 58 -3.07 -1.31 -10.12
N VAL A 59 -2.93 -1.74 -11.38
CA VAL A 59 -2.15 -1.03 -12.41
C VAL A 59 -2.64 0.42 -12.66
N ASN A 60 -3.95 0.67 -12.49
CA ASN A 60 -4.55 2.00 -12.69
C ASN A 60 -4.74 2.78 -11.36
N CYS A 61 -4.08 2.34 -10.29
CA CYS A 61 -4.10 3.03 -9.01
C CYS A 61 -3.35 4.35 -9.13
N GLU A 62 -3.99 5.45 -8.74
CA GLU A 62 -3.36 6.77 -8.73
C GLU A 62 -2.64 7.02 -7.40
N VAL A 63 -3.21 6.54 -6.30
CA VAL A 63 -2.67 6.72 -4.95
C VAL A 63 -3.19 5.63 -3.99
N ILE A 64 -2.41 5.29 -2.96
CA ILE A 64 -2.89 4.54 -1.79
C ILE A 64 -2.97 5.51 -0.61
N VAL A 65 -4.18 5.67 -0.07
CA VAL A 65 -4.50 6.53 1.07
C VAL A 65 -4.85 5.70 2.30
N ASP A 66 -4.95 6.34 3.46
CA ASP A 66 -5.24 5.69 4.74
C ASP A 66 -4.26 4.54 5.06
N TYR A 67 -3.03 4.67 4.54
CA TYR A 67 -2.01 3.64 4.65
C TYR A 67 -1.51 3.52 6.09
N LYS A 68 -1.56 2.29 6.61
CA LYS A 68 -1.05 1.91 7.93
C LYS A 68 -0.04 0.78 7.74
N PHE A 69 1.08 0.92 8.41
CA PHE A 69 2.13 -0.08 8.48
C PHE A 69 2.39 -0.41 9.94
N CYS A 70 2.38 -1.70 10.26
CA CYS A 70 2.73 -2.17 11.59
C CYS A 70 3.70 -3.34 11.50
N ALA A 71 4.66 -3.35 12.42
CA ALA A 71 5.64 -4.39 12.59
C ALA A 71 5.46 -4.99 13.99
N PHE A 72 5.24 -6.30 14.07
CA PHE A 72 5.15 -7.01 15.34
C PHE A 72 6.24 -8.07 15.41
N SER A 73 6.95 -8.16 16.54
CA SER A 73 7.82 -9.29 16.81
C SER A 73 7.11 -10.27 17.73
N ALA A 74 6.78 -11.46 17.23
CA ALA A 74 6.26 -12.53 18.06
C ALA A 74 7.43 -13.28 18.70
N HIS A 75 7.73 -12.99 19.97
CA HIS A 75 8.64 -13.80 20.78
C HIS A 75 7.84 -14.94 21.42
N SER A 76 7.51 -15.97 20.65
CA SER A 76 7.14 -17.25 21.25
C SER A 76 8.43 -17.92 21.77
N GLY A 77 8.38 -18.61 22.91
CA GLY A 77 9.54 -19.13 23.66
C GLY A 77 10.44 -20.16 22.97
N TYR A 78 10.44 -20.22 21.64
CA TYR A 78 11.41 -20.94 20.82
C TYR A 78 12.33 -19.92 20.13
N ILE A 79 13.62 -20.26 20.09
CA ILE A 79 14.71 -19.45 19.55
C ILE A 79 14.43 -19.10 18.08
N GLY A 80 13.88 -17.91 17.83
CA GLY A 80 13.64 -17.37 16.49
C GLY A 80 12.86 -16.06 16.57
N ARG A 81 13.45 -14.94 16.14
CA ARG A 81 12.70 -13.68 15.97
C ARG A 81 11.82 -13.83 14.74
N HIS A 82 10.52 -14.06 14.92
CA HIS A 82 9.54 -13.88 13.86
C HIS A 82 9.00 -12.45 13.95
N GLU A 83 9.46 -11.60 13.05
CA GLU A 83 8.86 -10.28 12.83
C GLU A 83 7.82 -10.40 11.70
N THR A 84 6.59 -9.98 11.96
CA THR A 84 5.51 -9.96 10.97
C THR A 84 5.18 -8.51 10.65
N PHE A 85 5.20 -8.18 9.37
CA PHE A 85 4.74 -6.88 8.89
C PHE A 85 3.34 -6.99 8.32
N ILE A 86 2.50 -6.03 8.71
CA ILE A 86 1.14 -5.87 8.21
C ILE A 86 1.04 -4.46 7.66
N ALA A 87 0.79 -4.37 6.36
CA ALA A 87 0.49 -3.13 5.67
C ALA A 87 -0.96 -3.16 5.17
N SER A 88 -1.68 -2.06 5.36
CA SER A 88 -3.04 -1.93 4.85
C SER A 88 -3.32 -0.51 4.38
N GLY A 89 -4.07 -0.33 3.31
CA GLY A 89 -4.51 0.97 2.84
C GLY A 89 -5.68 0.86 1.86
N THR A 90 -6.08 2.00 1.30
CA THR A 90 -7.13 2.09 0.28
C THR A 90 -6.53 2.62 -1.02
N ALA A 91 -6.53 1.80 -2.07
CA ALA A 91 -6.19 2.23 -3.41
C ALA A 91 -7.34 3.04 -4.01
N LEU A 92 -7.03 4.24 -4.49
CA LEU A 92 -7.89 5.08 -5.31
C LEU A 92 -7.55 4.81 -6.78
N ILE A 93 -8.44 4.13 -7.46
CA ILE A 93 -8.28 3.76 -8.87
C ILE A 93 -9.22 4.65 -9.68
N LEU A 94 -8.67 5.48 -10.57
CA LEU A 94 -9.51 6.34 -11.39
C LEU A 94 -10.40 5.47 -12.27
N LYS A 95 -11.72 5.68 -12.22
CA LYS A 95 -12.60 5.08 -13.22
C LYS A 95 -12.17 5.68 -14.54
N ALA A 96 -11.64 4.86 -15.45
CA ALA A 96 -11.45 5.31 -16.81
C ALA A 96 -12.78 5.93 -17.24
N HIS A 97 -12.77 7.21 -17.59
CA HIS A 97 -13.93 7.83 -18.23
C HIS A 97 -14.20 6.94 -19.44
N ASN A 98 -15.19 6.06 -19.35
CA ASN A 98 -15.84 5.48 -20.51
C ASN A 98 -16.41 6.68 -21.25
N LYS A 99 -15.59 7.25 -22.13
CA LYS A 99 -16.01 8.20 -23.14
C LYS A 99 -16.82 7.45 -24.18
#